data_AF-A0A238X1Y3-F1
#
_entry.id   AF-A0A238X1Y3-F1
#
_cell.length_a   1.000
_cell.length_b   1.000
_cell.length_c   1.000
_cell.angle_alpha   90.00
_cell.angle_beta   90.00
_cell.angle_gamma   90.00
#
_symmetry.space_group_name_H-M   'P 1'
#
loop_
_entity.id
_entity.type
_entity.pdbx_description
1 polymer ?
#
loop_
_entity_poly.entity_id
_entity_poly.type
_entity_poly.pdbx_seq_one_letter_code
_entity_poly.pdbx_strand_id
1 'polypeptide(L)'
;MKILILRVVLLLALCTTALLSQAQTAPADSVAEQKLVQAVSADMCRQLELESKKRSLDNLSQEEAQQLFVRLFTKTATDNKELMRKIIAMGPAAQTYGQQLGRRVGIVMMQECPVSQPLFMRLGSAQVSKQQEVKPEEVAILKPIATAMCQDLQPRTAELKKMTLEQRTQELIQAFQRNLKPYAKEISQLYGADIFLDQKRMETIGTKISLQMASQCPEVILLFADLNKAKASK
;
A
#
# COMPACT_ATOMS: atom_id res chain seq x y z
N MET A 1 -53.99 -3.90 51.17
CA MET A 1 -52.83 -4.78 51.45
C MET A 1 -51.88 -4.64 50.26
N LYS A 2 -51.04 -3.60 50.21
CA LYS A 2 -49.78 -3.44 50.95
C LYS A 2 -48.84 -4.63 50.74
N ILE A 3 -47.87 -4.42 49.84
CA ILE A 3 -46.43 -4.61 50.09
C ILE A 3 -46.10 -5.95 50.74
N LEU A 4 -45.72 -6.98 49.96
CA LEU A 4 -44.84 -8.08 50.41
C LEU A 4 -44.49 -9.12 49.33
N ILE A 5 -44.30 -8.77 48.05
CA ILE A 5 -43.68 -9.69 47.07
C ILE A 5 -42.66 -8.93 46.21
N LEU A 6 -41.84 -8.14 46.89
CA LEU A 6 -40.55 -7.64 46.43
C LEU A 6 -39.52 -8.39 47.31
N ARG A 7 -38.53 -9.08 46.71
CA ARG A 7 -37.16 -9.34 47.25
C ARG A 7 -36.51 -10.73 47.07
N VAL A 8 -36.91 -11.60 46.13
CA VAL A 8 -36.13 -12.85 45.91
C VAL A 8 -35.68 -13.11 44.46
N VAL A 9 -36.23 -12.42 43.46
CA VAL A 9 -35.80 -12.61 42.05
C VAL A 9 -35.03 -11.39 41.55
N LEU A 10 -34.15 -10.85 42.40
CA LEU A 10 -33.31 -9.69 42.09
C LEU A 10 -31.89 -9.95 42.61
N LEU A 11 -31.26 -11.08 42.23
CA LEU A 11 -29.88 -11.39 42.65
C LEU A 11 -29.16 -12.48 41.83
N LEU A 12 -29.51 -12.71 40.56
CA LEU A 12 -28.84 -13.75 39.74
C LEU A 12 -28.77 -13.41 38.23
N ALA A 13 -28.39 -12.16 37.91
CA ALA A 13 -28.02 -11.77 36.56
C ALA A 13 -26.77 -10.86 36.54
N LEU A 14 -25.83 -11.11 37.46
CA LEU A 14 -24.49 -10.50 37.49
C LEU A 14 -23.44 -11.55 37.10
N CYS A 15 -23.51 -12.06 35.86
CA CYS A 15 -22.48 -12.94 35.27
C CYS A 15 -22.42 -12.78 33.73
N THR A 16 -22.36 -11.55 33.24
CA THR A 16 -21.87 -11.26 31.87
C THR A 16 -20.51 -10.58 31.95
N THR A 17 -19.54 -11.30 32.50
CA THR A 17 -18.13 -11.11 32.16
C THR A 17 -17.93 -11.51 30.71
N ALA A 18 -17.66 -10.54 29.83
CA ALA A 18 -16.70 -10.61 28.72
C ALA A 18 -16.95 -9.51 27.67
N LEU A 19 -17.03 -8.25 28.11
CA LEU A 19 -16.45 -7.17 27.29
C LEU A 19 -14.97 -7.09 27.65
N LEU A 20 -14.24 -8.15 27.30
CA LEU A 20 -12.85 -8.00 26.92
C LEU A 20 -12.88 -7.18 25.63
N SER A 21 -12.99 -5.85 25.78
CA SER A 21 -12.36 -4.94 24.86
C SER A 21 -10.87 -5.30 24.87
N GLN A 22 -10.51 -6.30 24.09
CA GLN A 22 -9.21 -6.30 23.45
C GLN A 22 -9.24 -5.06 22.56
N ALA A 23 -8.90 -3.92 23.17
CA ALA A 23 -8.26 -2.86 22.44
C ALA A 23 -7.11 -3.55 21.71
N GLN A 24 -7.34 -3.86 20.43
CA GLN A 24 -6.28 -4.20 19.50
C GLN A 24 -5.43 -2.95 19.48
N THR A 25 -4.46 -2.89 20.39
CA THR A 25 -3.34 -1.99 20.30
C THR A 25 -2.74 -2.29 18.94
N ALA A 26 -3.01 -1.40 17.98
CA ALA A 26 -2.26 -1.35 16.75
C ALA A 26 -0.79 -1.49 17.17
N PRO A 27 -0.04 -2.47 16.65
CA PRO A 27 1.31 -2.73 17.13
C PRO A 27 2.08 -1.43 16.95
N ALA A 28 2.44 -0.82 18.07
CA ALA A 28 3.09 0.48 18.09
C ALA A 28 4.30 0.41 17.17
N ASP A 29 4.40 1.36 16.24
CA ASP A 29 5.60 1.64 15.47
C ASP A 29 6.73 2.02 16.45
N SER A 30 7.31 1.01 17.08
CA SER A 30 8.40 1.19 18.02
C SER A 30 9.65 1.59 17.23
N VAL A 31 10.47 2.45 17.81
CA VAL A 31 11.78 2.84 17.23
C VAL A 31 12.61 1.61 16.88
N ALA A 32 12.52 0.53 17.67
CA ALA A 32 13.18 -0.74 17.39
C ALA A 32 12.66 -1.40 16.11
N GLU A 33 11.34 -1.45 15.91
CA GLU A 33 10.73 -2.00 14.70
C GLU A 33 11.11 -1.19 13.46
N GLN A 34 11.15 0.14 13.56
CA GLN A 34 11.58 1.00 12.46
C GLN A 34 13.06 0.75 12.10
N LYS A 35 13.95 0.65 13.10
CA LYS A 35 15.36 0.32 12.88
C LYS A 35 15.53 -1.05 12.22
N LEU A 36 14.72 -2.03 12.63
CA LEU A 36 14.73 -3.36 12.02
C LEU A 36 14.32 -3.29 10.55
N VAL A 37 13.22 -2.59 10.23
CA VAL A 37 12.76 -2.38 8.85
C VAL A 37 13.86 -1.74 8.01
N GLN A 38 14.51 -0.69 8.51
CA GLN A 38 15.62 0.00 7.83
C GLN A 38 16.83 -0.91 7.60
N ALA A 39 17.23 -1.68 8.63
CA ALA A 39 18.36 -2.59 8.51
C ALA A 39 18.10 -3.70 7.48
N VAL A 40 16.88 -4.26 7.47
CA VAL A 40 16.46 -5.30 6.52
C VAL A 40 16.35 -4.74 5.11
N SER A 41 15.73 -3.56 4.93
CA SER A 41 15.61 -2.93 3.61
C SER A 41 16.96 -2.53 3.03
N ALA A 42 17.88 -1.99 3.84
CA ALA A 42 19.23 -1.64 3.40
C ALA A 42 20.03 -2.87 2.96
N ASP A 43 19.98 -3.96 3.72
CA ASP A 43 20.67 -5.19 3.35
C ASP A 43 20.07 -5.83 2.09
N MET A 44 18.73 -5.92 1.99
CA MET A 44 18.07 -6.40 0.78
C MET A 44 18.38 -5.52 -0.43
N CYS A 45 18.43 -4.20 -0.27
CA CYS A 45 18.80 -3.29 -1.35
C CYS A 45 20.22 -3.56 -1.84
N ARG A 46 21.19 -3.63 -0.93
CA ARG A 46 22.59 -3.95 -1.24
C ARG A 46 22.71 -5.28 -1.99
N GLN A 47 21.98 -6.31 -1.55
CA GLN A 47 21.98 -7.59 -2.25
C GLN A 47 21.34 -7.51 -3.64
N LEU A 48 20.26 -6.73 -3.78
CA LEU A 48 19.59 -6.52 -5.06
C LEU A 48 20.47 -5.74 -6.04
N GLU A 49 21.26 -4.77 -5.57
CA GLU A 49 22.29 -4.08 -6.37
C GLU A 49 23.40 -5.02 -6.84
N LEU A 50 23.77 -6.01 -6.04
CA LEU A 50 24.73 -7.03 -6.46
C LEU A 50 24.13 -7.98 -7.50
N GLU A 51 22.84 -8.31 -7.38
CA GLU A 51 22.14 -9.13 -8.37
C GLU A 51 21.90 -8.38 -9.68
N SER A 52 21.59 -7.09 -9.63
CA SER A 52 21.39 -6.25 -10.84
C SER A 52 22.64 -6.12 -11.69
N LYS A 53 23.83 -6.21 -11.07
CA LYS A 53 25.12 -6.26 -11.76
C LYS A 53 25.37 -7.58 -12.49
N LYS A 54 24.73 -8.68 -12.06
CA LYS A 54 24.88 -10.01 -12.68
C LYS A 54 23.91 -10.20 -13.84
N ARG A 55 22.68 -9.69 -13.69
CA ARG A 55 21.62 -9.75 -14.71
C ARG A 55 20.69 -8.55 -14.55
N SER A 56 20.17 -8.04 -15.67
CA SER A 56 19.15 -7.00 -15.61
C SER A 56 17.91 -7.52 -14.88
N LEU A 57 17.47 -6.78 -13.86
CA LEU A 57 16.26 -7.11 -13.09
C LEU A 57 14.98 -6.87 -13.90
N ASP A 58 15.05 -6.01 -14.92
CA ASP A 58 13.93 -5.69 -15.81
C ASP A 58 13.53 -6.88 -16.67
N ASN A 59 14.44 -7.84 -16.90
CA ASN A 59 14.18 -9.01 -17.73
C ASN A 59 13.57 -10.18 -16.96
N LEU A 60 13.44 -10.09 -15.63
CA LEU A 60 12.88 -11.17 -14.83
C LEU A 60 11.40 -11.36 -15.09
N SER A 61 10.94 -12.61 -15.19
CA SER A 61 9.51 -12.92 -15.11
C SER A 61 8.94 -12.54 -13.73
N GLN A 62 7.61 -12.54 -13.61
CA GLN A 62 6.96 -12.31 -12.32
C GLN A 62 7.40 -13.36 -11.28
N GLU A 63 7.46 -14.64 -11.68
CA GLU A 63 7.87 -15.76 -10.85
C GLU A 63 9.36 -15.64 -10.47
N GLU A 64 10.23 -15.30 -11.41
CA GLU A 64 11.67 -15.12 -11.14
C GLU A 64 11.93 -13.95 -10.18
N ALA A 65 11.18 -12.86 -10.34
CA ALA A 65 11.24 -11.72 -9.44
C ALA A 65 10.78 -12.09 -8.02
N GLN A 66 9.68 -12.85 -7.88
CA GLN A 66 9.20 -13.35 -6.60
C GLN A 66 10.22 -14.28 -5.94
N GLN A 67 10.77 -15.24 -6.68
CA GLN A 67 11.80 -16.15 -6.19
C GLN A 67 13.06 -15.40 -5.75
N LEU A 68 13.47 -14.39 -6.52
CA LEU A 68 14.58 -13.51 -6.14
C LEU A 68 14.31 -12.86 -4.79
N PHE A 69 13.13 -12.24 -4.60
CA PHE A 69 12.78 -11.60 -3.33
C PHE A 69 12.73 -12.57 -2.16
N VAL A 70 12.14 -13.75 -2.34
CA VAL A 70 12.12 -14.78 -1.29
C VAL A 70 13.54 -15.16 -0.90
N ARG A 71 14.41 -15.42 -1.89
CA ARG A 71 15.82 -15.76 -1.64
C ARG A 71 16.57 -14.65 -0.90
N LEU A 72 16.42 -13.39 -1.33
CA LEU A 72 17.06 -12.24 -0.69
C LEU A 72 16.55 -12.06 0.74
N PHE A 73 15.23 -12.15 0.96
CA PHE A 73 14.64 -12.03 2.29
C PHE A 73 15.09 -13.16 3.22
N THR A 74 15.08 -14.42 2.77
CA THR A 74 15.57 -15.55 3.56
C THR A 74 17.04 -15.39 3.94
N LYS A 75 17.87 -14.90 3.01
CA LYS A 75 19.26 -14.60 3.30
C LYS A 75 19.40 -13.49 4.34
N THR A 76 18.74 -12.36 4.15
CA THR A 76 18.73 -11.24 5.12
C THR A 76 18.21 -11.66 6.48
N ALA A 77 17.15 -12.47 6.55
CA ALA A 77 16.60 -13.00 7.79
C ALA A 77 17.59 -13.89 8.52
N THR A 78 18.34 -14.71 7.78
CA THR A 78 19.37 -15.61 8.35
C THR A 78 20.57 -14.82 8.87
N ASP A 79 20.99 -13.78 8.13
CA ASP A 79 22.13 -12.95 8.47
C ASP A 79 21.80 -11.93 9.58
N ASN A 80 20.52 -11.57 9.76
CA ASN A 80 20.04 -10.66 10.79
C ASN A 80 19.49 -11.40 12.02
N LYS A 81 20.31 -11.52 13.06
CA LYS A 81 19.96 -12.20 14.33
C LYS A 81 18.73 -11.63 15.01
N GLU A 82 18.48 -10.33 14.90
CA GLU A 82 17.31 -9.68 15.51
C GLU A 82 16.03 -10.08 14.78
N LEU A 83 16.03 -10.03 13.44
CA LEU A 83 14.91 -10.48 12.62
C LEU A 83 14.61 -11.97 12.88
N MET A 84 15.63 -12.83 12.86
CA MET A 84 15.47 -14.25 13.12
C MET A 84 14.85 -14.50 14.50
N ARG A 85 15.36 -13.81 15.55
CA ARG A 85 14.82 -13.93 16.91
C ARG A 85 13.35 -13.51 16.98
N LYS A 86 12.99 -12.41 16.31
CA LYS A 86 11.59 -11.95 16.25
C LYS A 86 10.69 -12.95 15.53
N ILE A 87 11.11 -13.48 14.38
CA ILE A 87 10.35 -14.49 13.64
C ILE A 87 10.11 -15.73 14.52
N ILE A 88 11.15 -16.24 15.20
CA ILE A 88 11.05 -17.39 16.10
C ILE A 88 10.10 -17.09 17.27
N ALA A 89 10.23 -15.93 17.90
CA ALA A 89 9.41 -15.54 19.05
C ALA A 89 7.91 -15.38 18.72
N MET A 90 7.55 -15.13 17.46
CA MET A 90 6.15 -14.98 17.03
C MET A 90 5.40 -16.31 16.91
N GLY A 91 6.10 -17.44 16.78
CA GLY A 91 5.47 -18.77 16.68
C GLY A 91 4.40 -18.82 15.57
N PRO A 92 3.14 -19.20 15.87
CA PRO A 92 2.05 -19.22 14.89
C PRO A 92 1.77 -17.87 14.21
N ALA A 93 2.08 -16.75 14.85
CA ALA A 93 1.87 -15.41 14.30
C ALA A 93 2.99 -14.97 13.32
N ALA A 94 4.04 -15.78 13.14
CA ALA A 94 5.20 -15.44 12.31
C ALA A 94 4.81 -15.13 10.85
N GLN A 95 3.81 -15.82 10.29
CA GLN A 95 3.34 -15.57 8.93
C GLN A 95 2.73 -14.17 8.80
N THR A 96 1.80 -13.82 9.68
CA THR A 96 1.15 -12.50 9.68
C THR A 96 2.16 -11.38 9.91
N TYR A 97 3.07 -11.57 10.88
CA TYR A 97 4.16 -10.63 11.13
C TYR A 97 5.06 -10.47 9.91
N GLY A 98 5.49 -11.57 9.29
CA GLY A 98 6.32 -11.56 8.09
C GLY A 98 5.68 -10.84 6.92
N GLN A 99 4.36 -10.98 6.73
CA GLN A 99 3.62 -10.23 5.71
C GLN A 99 3.61 -8.73 5.98
N GLN A 100 3.37 -8.32 7.24
CA GLN A 100 3.38 -6.90 7.63
C GLN A 100 4.78 -6.30 7.48
N LEU A 101 5.81 -7.01 7.97
CA LEU A 101 7.19 -6.61 7.83
C LEU A 101 7.60 -6.50 6.36
N GLY A 102 7.28 -7.50 5.55
CA GLY A 102 7.57 -7.52 4.11
C GLY A 102 6.96 -6.33 3.36
N ARG A 103 5.73 -5.93 3.72
CA ARG A 103 5.11 -4.69 3.18
C ARG A 103 5.89 -3.44 3.56
N ARG A 104 6.28 -3.30 4.84
CA ARG A 104 7.06 -2.15 5.33
C ARG A 104 8.42 -2.07 4.65
N VAL A 105 9.13 -3.20 4.58
CA VAL A 105 10.42 -3.33 3.90
C VAL A 105 10.28 -2.99 2.41
N GLY A 106 9.26 -3.53 1.73
CA GLY A 106 9.00 -3.23 0.32
C GLY A 106 8.78 -1.74 0.05
N ILE A 107 8.02 -1.05 0.91
CA ILE A 107 7.82 0.41 0.82
C ILE A 107 9.16 1.15 0.96
N VAL A 108 9.97 0.80 1.98
CA VAL A 108 11.28 1.46 2.17
C VAL A 108 12.21 1.17 1.01
N MET A 109 12.24 -0.06 0.48
CA MET A 109 13.02 -0.39 -0.71
C MET A 109 12.59 0.43 -1.92
N MET A 110 11.28 0.57 -2.19
CA MET A 110 10.80 1.43 -3.27
C MET A 110 11.23 2.90 -3.12
N GLN A 111 11.36 3.39 -1.89
CA GLN A 111 11.73 4.79 -1.61
C GLN A 111 13.24 5.02 -1.66
N GLU A 112 14.03 4.10 -1.13
CA GLU A 112 15.46 4.29 -0.86
C GLU A 112 16.37 3.48 -1.79
N CYS A 113 15.83 2.52 -2.54
CA CYS A 113 16.58 1.61 -3.39
C CYS A 113 16.19 1.75 -4.87
N PRO A 114 16.89 2.59 -5.65
CA PRO A 114 16.55 2.85 -7.06
C PRO A 114 16.47 1.58 -7.92
N VAL A 115 17.39 0.63 -7.71
CA VAL A 115 17.40 -0.65 -8.45
C VAL A 115 16.18 -1.54 -8.18
N SER A 116 15.47 -1.29 -7.07
CA SER A 116 14.28 -2.06 -6.71
C SER A 116 12.99 -1.49 -7.30
N GLN A 117 12.98 -0.20 -7.66
CA GLN A 117 11.78 0.51 -8.07
C GLN A 117 11.08 -0.14 -9.27
N PRO A 118 11.77 -0.43 -10.41
CA PRO A 118 11.11 -1.04 -11.55
C PRO A 118 10.50 -2.41 -11.21
N LEU A 119 11.22 -3.19 -10.40
CA LEU A 119 10.83 -4.53 -9.99
C LEU A 119 9.56 -4.50 -9.12
N PHE A 120 9.52 -3.64 -8.09
CA PHE A 120 8.36 -3.48 -7.23
C PHE A 120 7.17 -2.88 -7.96
N MET A 121 7.40 -1.89 -8.84
CA MET A 121 6.34 -1.30 -9.64
C MET A 121 5.67 -2.34 -10.56
N ARG A 122 6.47 -3.21 -11.20
CA ARG A 122 5.94 -4.31 -12.01
C ARG A 122 5.19 -5.36 -11.20
N LEU A 123 5.71 -5.77 -10.04
CA LEU A 123 5.03 -6.75 -9.19
C LEU A 123 3.74 -6.18 -8.60
N GLY A 124 3.77 -4.92 -8.18
CA GLY A 124 2.61 -4.19 -7.69
C GLY A 124 1.55 -4.02 -8.78
N SER A 125 1.94 -3.57 -9.97
CA SER A 125 1.01 -3.41 -11.09
C SER A 125 0.40 -4.74 -11.51
N ALA A 126 1.18 -5.82 -11.62
CA ALA A 126 0.65 -7.15 -11.94
C ALA A 126 -0.38 -7.63 -10.91
N GLN A 127 -0.16 -7.38 -9.62
CA GLN A 127 -1.11 -7.76 -8.57
C GLN A 127 -2.41 -6.94 -8.65
N VAL A 128 -2.30 -5.62 -8.83
CA VAL A 128 -3.48 -4.75 -8.94
C VAL A 128 -4.22 -5.01 -10.24
N SER A 129 -3.54 -5.26 -11.36
CA SER A 129 -4.17 -5.63 -12.64
C SER A 129 -4.95 -6.94 -12.56
N LYS A 130 -4.52 -7.92 -11.74
CA LYS A 130 -5.30 -9.13 -11.46
C LYS A 130 -6.59 -8.86 -10.68
N GLN A 131 -6.62 -7.80 -9.88
CA GLN A 131 -7.79 -7.40 -9.07
C GLN A 131 -8.71 -6.41 -9.80
N GLN A 132 -8.12 -5.60 -10.68
CA GLN A 132 -8.75 -4.48 -11.37
C GLN A 132 -8.39 -4.58 -12.85
N GLU A 133 -9.04 -5.52 -13.54
CA GLU A 133 -8.89 -5.65 -14.98
C GLU A 133 -9.35 -4.34 -15.66
N VAL A 134 -8.48 -3.79 -16.51
CA VAL A 134 -8.78 -2.61 -17.32
C VAL A 134 -9.17 -3.10 -18.70
N LYS A 135 -10.45 -2.98 -19.04
CA LYS A 135 -10.97 -3.43 -20.32
C LYS A 135 -10.44 -2.54 -21.46
N PRO A 136 -10.34 -3.04 -22.70
CA PRO A 136 -9.85 -2.26 -23.83
C PRO A 136 -10.59 -0.92 -24.04
N GLU A 137 -11.91 -0.90 -23.85
CA GLU A 137 -12.73 0.31 -23.93
C GLU A 137 -12.43 1.32 -22.80
N GLU A 138 -12.06 0.83 -21.61
CA GLU A 138 -11.62 1.68 -20.51
C GLU A 138 -10.23 2.27 -20.80
N VAL A 139 -9.31 1.50 -21.41
CA VAL A 139 -7.97 1.98 -21.77
C VAL A 139 -8.04 3.21 -22.68
N ALA A 140 -8.95 3.23 -23.65
CA ALA A 140 -9.12 4.34 -24.59
C ALA A 140 -9.43 5.68 -23.89
N ILE A 141 -10.15 5.64 -22.76
CA ILE A 141 -10.52 6.83 -21.98
C ILE A 141 -9.51 7.10 -20.86
N LEU A 142 -9.08 6.06 -20.13
CA LEU A 142 -8.25 6.22 -18.93
C LEU A 142 -6.79 6.51 -19.24
N LYS A 143 -6.24 6.00 -20.36
CA LYS A 143 -4.83 6.23 -20.71
C LYS A 143 -4.53 7.71 -20.99
N PRO A 144 -5.32 8.46 -21.79
CA PRO A 144 -5.12 9.90 -21.96
C PRO A 144 -5.15 10.68 -20.64
N ILE A 145 -6.05 10.30 -19.72
CA ILE A 145 -6.15 10.94 -18.39
C ILE A 145 -4.89 10.66 -17.58
N ALA A 146 -4.41 9.41 -17.55
CA ALA A 146 -3.16 9.05 -16.90
C ALA A 146 -1.96 9.80 -17.50
N THR A 147 -1.88 9.92 -18.83
CA THR A 147 -0.83 10.68 -19.51
C THR A 147 -0.87 12.16 -19.12
N ALA A 148 -2.06 12.78 -19.11
CA ALA A 148 -2.23 14.17 -18.73
C ALA A 148 -1.87 14.41 -17.26
N MET A 149 -2.25 13.51 -16.36
CA MET A 149 -1.83 13.54 -14.95
C MET A 149 -0.31 13.42 -14.80
N CYS A 150 0.33 12.52 -15.55
CA CYS A 150 1.79 12.43 -15.57
C CYS A 150 2.42 13.74 -16.02
N GLN A 151 1.93 14.35 -17.10
CA GLN A 151 2.43 15.63 -17.63
C GLN A 151 2.27 16.79 -16.64
N ASP A 152 1.18 16.82 -15.87
CA ASP A 152 0.91 17.85 -14.86
C ASP A 152 1.80 17.69 -13.61
N LEU A 153 1.95 16.45 -13.12
CA LEU A 153 2.60 16.18 -11.83
C LEU A 153 4.12 15.94 -11.93
N GLN A 154 4.60 15.33 -13.03
CA GLN A 154 6.00 14.94 -13.16
C GLN A 154 6.98 16.13 -13.08
N PRO A 155 6.74 17.29 -13.73
CA PRO A 155 7.63 18.45 -13.61
C PRO A 155 7.74 19.00 -12.18
N ARG A 156 6.73 18.72 -11.34
CA ARG A 156 6.62 19.22 -9.97
C ARG A 156 7.06 18.21 -8.93
N THR A 157 7.57 17.03 -9.31
CA THR A 157 7.91 15.97 -8.34
C THR A 157 8.88 16.44 -7.25
N ALA A 158 9.84 17.30 -7.58
CA ALA A 158 10.80 17.84 -6.60
C ALA A 158 10.15 18.82 -5.60
N GLU A 159 9.16 19.59 -6.03
CA GLU A 159 8.35 20.48 -5.19
C GLU A 159 7.42 19.65 -4.29
N LEU A 160 6.68 18.72 -4.91
CA LEU A 160 5.74 17.84 -4.22
C LEU A 160 6.42 17.02 -3.11
N LYS A 161 7.64 16.53 -3.32
CA LYS A 161 8.42 15.80 -2.28
C LYS A 161 8.66 16.61 -1.00
N LYS A 162 8.66 17.95 -1.09
CA LYS A 162 8.89 18.84 0.08
C LYS A 162 7.60 19.14 0.84
N MET A 163 6.45 18.82 0.27
CA MET A 163 5.14 19.05 0.88
C MET A 163 4.78 17.96 1.90
N THR A 164 3.90 18.29 2.83
CA THR A 164 3.30 17.28 3.71
C THR A 164 2.49 16.28 2.88
N LEU A 165 2.19 15.10 3.45
CA LEU A 165 1.34 14.12 2.76
C LEU A 165 -0.05 14.69 2.45
N GLU A 166 -0.63 15.47 3.36
CA GLU A 166 -1.93 16.11 3.16
C GLU A 166 -1.89 17.09 1.98
N GLN A 167 -0.89 17.96 1.92
CA GLN A 167 -0.68 18.89 0.81
C GLN A 167 -0.48 18.16 -0.52
N ARG A 168 0.39 17.14 -0.57
CA ARG A 168 0.55 16.29 -1.76
C ARG A 168 -0.77 15.67 -2.20
N THR A 169 -1.57 15.17 -1.25
CA THR A 169 -2.86 14.54 -1.54
C THR A 169 -3.84 15.55 -2.15
N GLN A 170 -3.86 16.79 -1.65
CA GLN A 170 -4.69 17.85 -2.24
C GLN A 170 -4.25 18.20 -3.67
N GLU A 171 -2.94 18.34 -3.92
CA GLU A 171 -2.41 18.55 -5.27
C GLU A 171 -2.80 17.41 -6.22
N LEU A 172 -2.72 16.16 -5.75
CA LEU A 172 -3.16 14.99 -6.53
C LEU A 172 -4.66 15.03 -6.85
N ILE A 173 -5.51 15.37 -5.88
CA ILE A 173 -6.96 15.49 -6.08
C ILE A 173 -7.27 16.60 -7.09
N GLN A 174 -6.60 17.74 -7.00
CA GLN A 174 -6.79 18.84 -7.94
C GLN A 174 -6.32 18.48 -9.35
N ALA A 175 -5.15 17.86 -9.49
CA ALA A 175 -4.66 17.36 -10.77
C ALA A 175 -5.62 16.32 -11.35
N PHE A 176 -6.10 15.38 -10.53
CA PHE A 176 -7.08 14.38 -10.93
C PHE A 176 -8.35 15.05 -11.46
N GLN A 177 -8.99 15.94 -10.70
CA GLN A 177 -10.20 16.65 -11.11
C GLN A 177 -10.00 17.44 -12.42
N ARG A 178 -8.88 18.15 -12.55
CA ARG A 178 -8.55 18.95 -13.73
C ARG A 178 -8.39 18.09 -14.97
N ASN A 179 -7.69 16.96 -14.86
CA ASN A 179 -7.42 16.06 -15.97
C ASN A 179 -8.58 15.10 -16.29
N LEU A 180 -9.49 14.86 -15.33
CA LEU A 180 -10.68 14.04 -15.51
C LEU A 180 -11.83 14.81 -16.18
N LYS A 181 -11.99 16.10 -15.86
CA LYS A 181 -13.10 16.95 -16.33
C LYS A 181 -13.33 16.92 -17.85
N PRO A 182 -12.31 16.98 -18.72
CA PRO A 182 -12.50 16.93 -20.18
C PRO A 182 -13.14 15.63 -20.67
N TYR A 183 -13.00 14.53 -19.91
CA TYR A 183 -13.49 13.20 -20.25
C TYR A 183 -14.76 12.82 -19.49
N ALA A 184 -15.38 13.78 -18.79
CA ALA A 184 -16.48 13.48 -17.87
C ALA A 184 -17.68 12.84 -18.58
N LYS A 185 -17.96 13.25 -19.83
CA LYS A 185 -19.07 12.69 -20.62
C LYS A 185 -18.81 11.23 -20.98
N GLU A 186 -17.62 10.93 -21.48
CA GLU A 186 -17.18 9.60 -21.88
C GLU A 186 -17.13 8.66 -20.67
N ILE A 187 -16.65 9.15 -19.53
CA ILE A 187 -16.67 8.41 -18.26
C ILE A 187 -18.11 8.11 -17.84
N SER A 188 -19.03 9.09 -17.88
CA SER A 188 -20.44 8.84 -17.58
C SER A 188 -21.11 7.87 -18.56
N GLN A 189 -20.70 7.86 -19.82
CA GLN A 189 -21.22 6.91 -20.80
C GLN A 189 -20.75 5.48 -20.52
N LEU A 190 -19.48 5.32 -20.16
CA LEU A 190 -18.89 3.99 -19.91
C LEU A 190 -19.25 3.43 -18.53
N TYR A 191 -19.30 4.29 -17.52
CA TYR A 191 -19.50 3.92 -16.12
C TYR A 191 -20.86 4.38 -15.57
N GLY A 192 -21.77 4.93 -16.37
CA GLY A 192 -23.08 5.39 -15.90
C GLY A 192 -23.07 6.81 -15.33
N ALA A 193 -24.23 7.47 -15.38
CA ALA A 193 -24.38 8.90 -15.10
C ALA A 193 -24.13 9.29 -13.63
N ASP A 194 -24.24 8.33 -12.71
CA ASP A 194 -24.04 8.49 -11.27
C ASP A 194 -22.59 8.30 -10.83
N ILE A 195 -21.67 7.98 -11.76
CA ILE A 195 -20.29 7.61 -11.43
C ILE A 195 -19.57 8.63 -10.55
N PHE A 196 -19.79 9.92 -10.78
CA PHE A 196 -19.15 11.00 -10.00
C PHE A 196 -19.74 11.19 -8.59
N LEU A 197 -20.86 10.53 -8.28
CA LEU A 197 -21.50 10.56 -6.96
C LEU A 197 -21.15 9.32 -6.13
N ASP A 198 -20.64 8.26 -6.76
CA ASP A 198 -20.23 7.03 -6.09
C ASP A 198 -18.72 7.04 -5.79
N GLN A 199 -18.37 7.32 -4.53
CA GLN A 199 -16.99 7.36 -4.07
C GLN A 199 -16.23 6.06 -4.34
N LYS A 200 -16.83 4.89 -4.10
CA LYS A 200 -16.16 3.60 -4.24
C LYS A 200 -15.84 3.30 -5.71
N ARG A 201 -16.73 3.68 -6.61
CA ARG A 201 -16.52 3.54 -8.06
C ARG A 201 -15.49 4.55 -8.56
N MET A 202 -15.48 5.77 -8.04
CA MET A 202 -14.42 6.74 -8.32
C MET A 202 -13.04 6.31 -7.81
N GLU A 203 -12.96 5.67 -6.64
CA GLU A 203 -11.71 5.05 -6.14
C GLU A 203 -11.22 3.93 -7.08
N THR A 204 -12.15 3.16 -7.64
CA THR A 204 -11.83 2.12 -8.63
C THR A 204 -11.27 2.74 -9.92
N ILE A 205 -11.89 3.80 -10.45
CA ILE A 205 -11.38 4.54 -11.61
C ILE A 205 -9.99 5.15 -11.31
N GLY A 206 -9.82 5.76 -10.14
CA GLY A 206 -8.54 6.30 -9.69
C GLY A 206 -7.44 5.23 -9.62
N THR A 207 -7.78 4.02 -9.18
CA THR A 207 -6.86 2.87 -9.17
C THR A 207 -6.48 2.43 -10.58
N LYS A 208 -7.44 2.39 -11.52
CA LYS A 208 -7.17 2.06 -12.92
C LYS A 208 -6.29 3.12 -13.59
N ILE A 209 -6.51 4.40 -13.29
CA ILE A 209 -5.66 5.50 -13.79
C ILE A 209 -4.25 5.41 -13.20
N SER A 210 -4.11 5.15 -11.90
CA SER A 210 -2.80 5.04 -11.26
C SER A 210 -2.00 3.84 -11.78
N LEU A 211 -2.67 2.73 -12.12
CA LEU A 211 -2.05 1.61 -12.85
C LEU A 211 -1.46 2.04 -14.20
N GLN A 212 -2.18 2.86 -14.97
CA GLN A 212 -1.68 3.39 -16.25
C GLN A 212 -0.51 4.36 -16.03
N MET A 213 -0.59 5.21 -15.00
CA MET A 213 0.49 6.13 -14.62
C MET A 213 1.76 5.40 -14.16
N ALA A 214 1.64 4.27 -13.45
CA ALA A 214 2.77 3.50 -12.94
C ALA A 214 3.77 3.09 -14.03
N SER A 215 3.29 2.87 -15.26
CA SER A 215 4.12 2.57 -16.42
C SER A 215 4.72 3.79 -17.12
N GLN A 216 4.12 4.97 -16.95
CA GLN A 216 4.46 6.19 -17.68
C GLN A 216 5.28 7.19 -16.86
N CYS A 217 4.95 7.34 -15.57
CA CYS A 217 5.58 8.27 -14.64
C CYS A 217 5.69 7.65 -13.22
N PRO A 218 6.49 6.59 -13.04
CA PRO A 218 6.60 5.87 -11.76
C PRO A 218 7.01 6.79 -10.60
N GLU A 219 7.83 7.81 -10.86
CA GLU A 219 8.24 8.81 -9.87
C GLU A 219 7.05 9.49 -9.17
N VAL A 220 5.96 9.74 -9.92
CA VAL A 220 4.76 10.39 -9.39
C VAL A 220 4.02 9.43 -8.47
N ILE A 221 3.89 8.15 -8.84
CA ILE A 221 3.24 7.14 -8.00
C ILE A 221 3.99 6.95 -6.67
N LEU A 222 5.33 6.98 -6.72
CA LEU A 222 6.17 6.87 -5.53
C LEU A 222 5.97 8.03 -4.53
N LEU A 223 5.52 9.20 -4.98
CA LEU A 223 5.17 10.32 -4.08
C LEU A 223 4.01 9.99 -3.14
N PHE A 224 3.24 8.94 -3.40
CA PHE A 224 2.03 8.61 -2.66
C PHE A 224 2.08 7.23 -2.02
N ALA A 225 3.22 6.52 -2.14
CA ALA A 225 3.41 5.20 -1.56
C ALA A 225 3.36 5.19 -0.01
N ASP A 226 3.52 6.36 0.62
CA ASP A 226 3.45 6.59 2.07
C ASP A 226 2.04 6.93 2.60
N LEU A 227 0.99 6.97 1.74
CA LEU A 227 -0.40 7.23 2.17
C LEU A 227 -0.89 6.30 3.29
N ASN A 228 -0.39 5.06 3.33
CA ASN A 228 -0.75 4.09 4.35
C ASN A 228 -0.19 4.44 5.74
N LYS A 229 0.90 5.21 5.85
CA LYS A 229 1.46 5.63 7.14
C LYS A 229 0.50 6.58 7.87
N ALA A 230 -0.19 7.48 7.16
CA ALA A 230 -1.09 8.46 7.79
C ALA A 230 -2.43 7.89 8.28
N LYS A 231 -2.90 6.77 7.72
CA LYS A 231 -4.09 6.08 8.23
C LYS A 231 -3.82 5.35 9.56
N ALA A 232 -2.56 5.07 9.90
CA ALA A 232 -2.17 4.41 11.15
C ALA A 232 -1.91 5.39 12.31
N SER A 233 -1.88 6.70 12.05
CA SER A 233 -1.62 7.76 13.05
C SER A 233 -2.87 8.51 13.51
N LYS A 234 -4.07 8.08 13.11
CA LYS A 234 -5.36 8.57 13.59
C LYS A 234 -6.09 7.44 14.30
#